data_AF-A0A0C9ZR02-F1
#
_entry.id   AF-A0A0C9ZR02-F1
#
_cell.length_a   1.000
_cell.length_b   1.000
_cell.length_c   1.000
_cell.angle_alpha   90.00
_cell.angle_beta   90.00
_cell.angle_gamma   90.00
#
_symmetry.space_group_name_H-M   'P 1'
#
loop_
_entity.id
_entity.type
_entity.pdbx_description
1 polymer ?
#
loop_
_entity_poly.entity_id
_entity_poly.type
_entity_poly.pdbx_seq_one_letter_code
_entity_poly.pdbx_strand_id
1 'polypeptide(L)'
;MTLDEYHTKASLEYTEVTFDFGTQKKFDRWRATAKKLGTKLGASDFKCKIIFITIHSEVTHGDLFSGKDEKGGDVAMRVGELMSCLFSPPLDEVVYASTLFMLTCGPLVSFQESFTSTQQSIRL
;
A
#
# COMPACT_ATOMS: atom_id res chain seq x y z
N MET A 1 3.63 -3.87 -26.78
CA MET A 1 3.11 -5.24 -26.65
C MET A 1 2.30 -5.26 -25.36
N THR A 2 0.98 -5.29 -25.45
CA THR A 2 0.11 -5.25 -24.27
C THR A 2 -0.16 -6.68 -23.80
N LEU A 3 -0.19 -6.89 -22.49
CA LEU A 3 -0.52 -8.19 -21.89
C LEU A 3 -1.95 -8.67 -22.23
N ASP A 4 -2.79 -7.77 -22.74
CA ASP A 4 -4.19 -7.99 -23.10
C ASP A 4 -4.40 -9.07 -24.18
N GLU A 5 -3.39 -9.34 -25.02
CA GLU A 5 -3.45 -10.41 -26.03
C GLU A 5 -3.37 -11.82 -25.42
N TYR A 6 -2.81 -11.94 -24.21
CA TYR A 6 -2.61 -13.21 -23.51
C TYR A 6 -3.56 -13.41 -22.33
N HIS A 7 -4.27 -12.35 -21.92
CA HIS A 7 -5.12 -12.37 -20.73
C HIS A 7 -6.51 -11.80 -21.03
N THR A 8 -7.53 -12.58 -20.66
CA THR A 8 -8.90 -12.08 -20.55
C THR A 8 -9.16 -11.53 -19.15
N LYS A 9 -10.23 -10.74 -18.99
CA LYS A 9 -10.71 -10.28 -17.67
C LYS A 9 -11.03 -11.40 -16.69
N ALA A 10 -11.25 -12.63 -17.18
CA ALA A 10 -11.45 -13.80 -16.33
C ALA A 10 -10.12 -14.45 -15.87
N SER A 11 -9.01 -14.13 -16.54
CA SER A 11 -7.67 -14.68 -16.22
C SER A 11 -6.75 -13.69 -15.52
N LEU A 12 -6.97 -12.38 -15.70
CA LEU A 12 -6.22 -11.32 -15.05
C LEU A 12 -7.09 -10.07 -14.89
N GLU A 13 -7.08 -9.49 -13.70
CA GLU A 13 -7.62 -8.16 -13.45
C GLU A 13 -6.52 -7.28 -12.87
N TYR A 14 -6.34 -6.10 -13.47
CA TYR A 14 -5.40 -5.09 -12.99
C TYR A 14 -6.15 -3.92 -12.35
N THR A 15 -5.69 -3.48 -11.18
CA THR A 15 -6.24 -2.31 -10.49
C THR A 15 -5.07 -1.48 -9.95
N GLU A 16 -4.98 -0.24 -10.40
CA GLU A 16 -4.01 0.75 -9.93
C GLU A 16 -4.73 1.83 -9.12
N VAL A 17 -4.19 2.17 -7.94
CA VAL A 17 -4.73 3.21 -7.07
C VAL A 17 -3.60 3.97 -6.41
N THR A 18 -3.72 5.29 -6.39
CA THR A 18 -2.82 6.19 -5.63
C THR A 18 -3.43 6.50 -4.27
N PHE A 19 -2.58 6.50 -3.24
CA PHE A 19 -2.94 6.90 -1.89
C PHE A 19 -2.34 8.27 -1.55
N ASP A 20 -3.01 9.03 -0.67
CA ASP A 20 -2.51 10.27 -0.07
C ASP A 20 -3.23 10.48 1.25
N PHE A 21 -2.51 10.43 2.37
CA PHE A 21 -3.02 10.66 3.73
C PHE A 21 -2.42 11.90 4.38
N GLY A 22 -1.77 12.78 3.62
CA GLY A 22 -1.07 13.96 4.16
C GLY A 22 -1.96 14.98 4.85
N THR A 23 -3.29 14.80 4.82
CA THR A 23 -4.26 15.55 5.63
C THR A 23 -5.39 14.61 6.06
N GLN A 24 -6.10 14.95 7.14
CA GLN A 24 -7.24 14.15 7.64
C GLN A 24 -8.31 13.93 6.55
N LYS A 25 -8.66 14.97 5.78
CA LYS A 25 -9.65 14.87 4.69
C LYS A 25 -9.23 13.88 3.61
N LYS A 26 -7.94 13.82 3.28
CA LYS A 26 -7.42 12.89 2.29
C LYS A 26 -7.34 11.47 2.85
N PHE A 27 -6.99 11.32 4.12
CA PHE A 27 -7.05 10.04 4.82
C PHE A 27 -8.47 9.46 4.88
N ASP A 28 -9.49 10.28 5.16
CA ASP A 28 -10.89 9.84 5.16
C ASP A 28 -11.32 9.32 3.77
N ARG A 29 -10.86 10.00 2.71
CA ARG A 29 -11.09 9.58 1.33
C ARG A 29 -10.41 8.25 1.05
N TRP A 30 -9.17 8.08 1.50
CA TRP A 30 -8.48 6.81 1.36
C TRP A 30 -9.22 5.68 2.06
N ARG A 31 -9.64 5.86 3.31
CA ARG A 31 -10.38 4.81 4.03
C ARG A 31 -11.61 4.34 3.27
N ALA A 32 -12.33 5.27 2.63
CA ALA A 32 -13.45 4.91 1.74
C ALA A 32 -12.99 4.12 0.50
N THR A 33 -11.86 4.49 -0.10
CA THR A 33 -11.25 3.76 -1.23
C THR A 33 -10.77 2.38 -0.80
N ALA A 34 -9.98 2.26 0.26
CA ALA A 34 -9.48 1.01 0.81
C ALA A 34 -10.63 0.05 1.14
N LYS A 35 -11.72 0.56 1.74
CA LYS A 35 -12.93 -0.24 1.98
C LYS A 35 -13.51 -0.82 0.69
N LYS A 36 -13.69 0.02 -0.34
CA LYS A 36 -14.19 -0.42 -1.65
C LYS A 36 -13.26 -1.43 -2.32
N LEU A 37 -11.95 -1.21 -2.23
CA LEU A 37 -10.94 -2.13 -2.77
C LEU A 37 -10.99 -3.48 -2.06
N GLY A 38 -10.98 -3.48 -0.72
CA GLY A 38 -11.05 -4.71 0.07
C GLY A 38 -12.31 -5.52 -0.27
N THR A 39 -13.48 -4.87 -0.35
CA THR A 39 -14.71 -5.57 -0.76
C THR A 39 -14.64 -6.10 -2.19
N LYS A 40 -14.18 -5.29 -3.16
CA LYS A 40 -14.09 -5.69 -4.57
C LYS A 40 -13.13 -6.87 -4.75
N LEU A 41 -11.94 -6.77 -4.18
CA LEU A 41 -10.89 -7.78 -4.32
C LEU A 41 -11.22 -9.03 -3.50
N GLY A 42 -11.80 -8.88 -2.30
CA GLY A 42 -12.22 -10.01 -1.47
C GLY A 42 -13.34 -10.82 -2.11
N ALA A 43 -14.24 -10.19 -2.87
CA ALA A 43 -15.30 -10.86 -3.61
C ALA A 43 -14.84 -11.48 -4.95
N SER A 44 -13.57 -11.31 -5.36
CA SER A 44 -13.09 -11.84 -6.64
C SER A 44 -12.71 -13.32 -6.53
N ASP A 45 -13.06 -14.09 -7.56
CA ASP A 45 -12.76 -15.53 -7.67
C ASP A 45 -11.28 -15.84 -7.96
N PHE A 46 -10.43 -14.80 -8.07
CA PHE A 46 -9.01 -14.96 -8.30
C PHE A 46 -8.32 -15.56 -7.07
N LYS A 47 -7.81 -16.78 -7.22
CA LYS A 47 -7.05 -17.50 -6.18
C LYS A 47 -5.72 -16.84 -5.83
N CYS A 48 -5.09 -16.18 -6.79
CA CYS A 48 -3.81 -15.50 -6.59
C CYS A 48 -4.01 -14.00 -6.74
N LYS A 49 -3.51 -13.26 -5.76
CA LYS A 49 -3.54 -11.80 -5.71
C LYS A 49 -2.11 -11.33 -5.43
N ILE A 50 -1.61 -10.47 -6.31
CA ILE A 50 -0.26 -9.91 -6.22
C ILE A 50 -0.41 -8.40 -6.06
N ILE A 51 0.17 -7.87 -5.00
CA ILE A 51 0.07 -6.46 -4.63
C ILE A 51 1.46 -5.85 -4.70
N PHE A 52 1.58 -4.78 -5.48
CA PHE A 52 2.79 -3.96 -5.55
C PHE A 52 2.51 -2.63 -4.87
N ILE A 53 3.37 -2.26 -3.91
CA ILE A 53 3.35 -0.93 -3.29
C ILE A 53 4.61 -0.20 -3.71
N THR A 54 4.43 0.94 -4.36
CA THR A 54 5.50 1.85 -4.71
C THR A 54 5.45 3.05 -3.78
N ILE A 55 6.53 3.26 -3.02
CA ILE A 55 6.59 4.31 -2.00
C ILE A 55 8.03 4.76 -1.76
N HIS A 56 8.23 6.04 -1.54
CA HIS A 56 9.53 6.57 -1.13
C HIS A 56 9.60 6.69 0.40
N SER A 57 10.79 6.45 0.95
CA SER A 57 11.15 6.80 2.31
C SER A 57 11.91 8.12 2.35
N GLU A 58 11.75 8.84 3.45
CA GLU A 58 12.62 9.96 3.77
C GLU A 58 14.01 9.45 4.20
N VAL A 59 15.02 10.28 4.00
CA VAL A 59 16.44 9.86 4.02
C VAL A 59 17.08 9.90 5.41
N THR A 60 16.42 10.46 6.40
CA THR A 60 16.96 10.75 7.73
C THR A 60 16.67 9.63 8.74
N HIS A 61 15.47 9.05 8.71
CA HIS A 61 15.01 8.00 9.62
C HIS A 61 14.46 6.75 8.87
N GLY A 62 14.24 6.83 7.56
CA GLY A 62 13.63 5.76 6.77
C GLY A 62 12.11 5.67 6.90
N ASP A 63 11.45 6.71 7.43
CA ASP A 63 9.99 6.81 7.48
C ASP A 63 9.41 6.90 6.07
N LEU A 64 8.15 6.49 5.91
CA LEU A 64 7.52 6.37 4.60
C LEU A 64 6.64 7.58 4.28
N PHE A 65 6.79 8.14 3.07
CA PHE A 65 5.95 9.26 2.65
C PHE A 65 4.50 8.81 2.45
N SER A 66 3.62 9.41 3.23
CA SER A 66 2.18 9.13 3.27
C SER A 66 1.36 10.04 2.35
N GLY A 67 1.94 11.15 1.88
CA GLY A 67 1.27 12.11 1.02
C GLY A 67 1.77 13.54 1.20
N LYS A 68 0.92 14.49 0.83
CA LYS A 68 1.22 15.93 0.89
C LYS A 68 0.26 16.66 1.82
N ASP A 69 0.78 17.59 2.62
CA ASP A 69 -0.03 18.49 3.45
C ASP A 69 -0.79 19.54 2.60
N GLU A 70 -1.51 20.45 3.25
CA GLU A 70 -2.26 21.52 2.58
C GLU A 70 -1.37 22.53 1.83
N LYS A 71 -0.09 22.63 2.21
CA LYS A 71 0.90 23.52 1.61
C LYS A 71 1.77 22.82 0.56
N GLY A 72 1.56 21.52 0.33
CA GLY A 72 2.35 20.71 -0.59
C GLY A 72 3.66 20.15 0.01
N GLY A 73 3.85 20.29 1.32
CA GLY A 73 4.95 19.67 2.06
C GLY A 73 4.78 18.16 2.16
N ASP A 74 5.89 17.43 2.14
CA ASP A 74 5.88 15.98 2.31
C ASP A 74 5.55 15.58 3.75
N VAL A 75 4.64 14.63 3.90
CA VAL A 75 4.27 14.05 5.20
C VAL A 75 4.79 12.63 5.25
N ALA A 76 5.74 12.37 6.14
CA ALA A 76 6.24 11.03 6.42
C ALA A 76 5.56 10.44 7.67
N MET A 77 5.39 9.12 7.68
CA MET A 77 4.85 8.36 8.79
C MET A 77 5.79 7.20 9.12
N ARG A 78 5.79 6.81 10.40
CA ARG A 78 6.43 5.57 10.81
C ARG A 78 5.83 4.40 10.06
N VAL A 79 6.67 3.43 9.73
CA VAL A 79 6.28 2.29 8.88
C VAL A 79 5.02 1.59 9.39
N GLY A 80 4.96 1.21 10.66
CA GLY A 80 3.79 0.52 11.23
C GLY A 80 2.49 1.34 11.19
N GLU A 81 2.58 2.66 11.40
CA GLU A 81 1.43 3.56 11.30
C GLU A 81 0.95 3.66 9.85
N LEU A 82 1.88 3.79 8.91
CA LEU A 82 1.56 3.84 7.49
C LEU A 82 0.91 2.52 7.04
N MET A 83 1.44 1.37 7.42
CA MET A 83 0.90 0.06 7.03
C MET A 83 -0.52 -0.13 7.57
N SER A 84 -0.78 0.29 8.81
CA SER A 84 -2.12 0.25 9.42
C SER A 84 -3.11 1.18 8.71
N CYS A 85 -2.64 2.34 8.23
CA CYS A 85 -3.46 3.29 7.47
C CYS A 85 -3.73 2.81 6.04
N LEU A 86 -2.70 2.25 5.40
CA LEU A 86 -2.74 1.78 4.03
C LEU A 86 -3.67 0.58 3.90
N PHE A 87 -3.55 -0.40 4.80
CA PHE A 87 -4.32 -1.64 4.76
C PHE A 87 -5.40 -1.67 5.83
N SER A 88 -6.30 -0.69 5.83
CA SER A 88 -7.44 -0.70 6.75
C SER A 88 -8.48 -1.77 6.36
N PRO A 89 -9.22 -2.36 7.32
CA PRO A 89 -10.27 -3.33 7.01
C PRO A 89 -11.29 -2.86 5.96
N PRO A 90 -11.67 -3.74 5.01
CA PRO A 90 -11.33 -5.16 4.88
C PRO A 90 -10.14 -5.43 3.92
N LEU A 91 -9.32 -4.43 3.62
CA LEU A 91 -8.21 -4.59 2.68
C LEU A 91 -7.04 -5.38 3.29
N ASP A 92 -6.84 -5.29 4.61
CA ASP A 92 -5.88 -6.10 5.36
C ASP A 92 -6.06 -7.60 5.13
N GLU A 93 -7.29 -8.11 5.19
CA GLU A 93 -7.59 -9.54 4.97
C GLU A 93 -7.19 -9.98 3.56
N VAL A 94 -7.42 -9.13 2.56
CA VAL A 94 -7.00 -9.39 1.18
C VAL A 94 -5.48 -9.44 1.10
N VAL A 95 -4.79 -8.48 1.72
CA VAL A 95 -3.32 -8.39 1.72
C VAL A 95 -2.70 -9.59 2.42
N TYR A 96 -3.27 -10.03 3.55
CA TYR A 96 -2.85 -11.21 4.29
C TYR A 96 -2.85 -12.48 3.43
N ALA A 97 -3.87 -12.63 2.58
CA ALA A 97 -3.99 -13.76 1.66
C ALA A 97 -3.23 -13.57 0.32
N SER A 98 -2.47 -12.49 0.17
CA SER A 98 -1.80 -12.09 -1.08
C SER A 98 -0.28 -12.21 -0.99
N THR A 99 0.38 -12.13 -2.15
CA THR A 99 1.82 -11.83 -2.19
C THR A 99 2.01 -10.31 -2.27
N LEU A 100 2.72 -9.73 -1.31
CA LEU A 100 3.01 -8.30 -1.23
C LEU A 100 4.47 -8.01 -1.63
N PHE A 101 4.65 -7.11 -2.59
CA PHE A 101 5.94 -6.55 -2.97
C PHE A 101 6.02 -5.08 -2.56
N MET A 102 6.93 -4.78 -1.64
CA MET A 102 7.24 -3.41 -1.22
C MET A 102 8.41 -2.88 -2.06
N LEU A 103 8.12 -1.97 -2.98
CA LEU A 103 9.08 -1.30 -3.85
C LEU A 103 9.40 0.08 -3.27
N THR A 104 10.48 0.13 -2.50
CA THR A 104 10.89 1.31 -1.72
C THR A 104 12.39 1.57 -1.85
N CYS A 105 12.80 2.79 -1.51
CA CYS A 105 14.20 3.18 -1.57
C CYS A 105 15.04 2.64 -0.39
N GLY A 106 16.36 2.68 -0.58
CA GLY A 106 17.36 2.15 0.34
C GLY A 106 17.25 2.58 1.81
N PRO A 107 16.84 3.81 2.16
CA PRO A 107 16.75 4.22 3.56
C PRO A 107 15.88 3.28 4.41
N LEU A 108 14.73 2.84 3.91
CA LEU A 108 13.84 1.92 4.65
C LEU A 108 14.57 0.66 5.14
N VAL A 109 15.46 0.10 4.31
CA VAL A 109 16.21 -1.13 4.64
C VAL A 109 17.56 -0.85 5.29
N SER A 110 18.05 0.39 5.21
CA SER A 110 19.33 0.81 5.80
C SER A 110 19.17 1.16 7.28
N PHE A 111 17.97 1.62 7.69
CA PHE A 111 17.65 1.89 9.08
C PHE A 111 17.02 0.66 9.72
N GLN A 112 17.68 0.13 10.75
CA GLN A 112 17.26 -1.12 11.41
C GLN A 112 15.86 -1.04 12.01
N GLU A 113 15.48 0.10 12.61
CA GLU A 113 14.15 0.30 13.18
C GLU A 113 13.06 0.22 12.11
N SER A 114 13.25 0.94 10.99
CA SER A 114 12.32 0.97 9.86
C SER A 114 12.22 -0.39 9.17
N PHE A 115 13.34 -1.10 9.02
CA PHE A 115 13.35 -2.46 8.49
C PHE A 115 12.63 -3.45 9.41
N THR A 116 12.91 -3.41 10.71
CA THR A 116 12.22 -4.25 11.70
C THR A 116 10.73 -3.95 11.75
N SER A 117 10.34 -2.68 11.73
CA SER A 117 8.93 -2.27 11.68
C SER A 117 8.24 -2.77 10.41
N THR A 118 8.94 -2.75 9.27
CA THR A 118 8.44 -3.34 8.01
C THR A 118 8.19 -4.84 8.17
N GLN A 119 9.18 -5.58 8.70
CA GLN A 119 9.05 -7.02 8.92
C GLN A 119 7.90 -7.36 9.88
N GLN A 120 7.71 -6.56 10.92
CA GLN A 120 6.61 -6.74 11.88
C GLN A 120 5.25 -6.43 11.25
N SER A 121 5.15 -5.38 10.44
CA SER A 121 3.90 -4.94 9.82
C SER A 121 3.39 -5.87 8.72
N ILE A 122 4.30 -6.61 8.08
CA ILE A 122 3.96 -7.59 7.03
C ILE A 122 3.64 -8.97 7.64
N ARG A 123 4.15 -9.25 8.86
CA ARG A 123 3.85 -10.46 9.63
C ARG A 123 2.55 -10.35 10.42
N LEU A 124 1.48 -9.84 9.81
CA LEU A 124 0.13 -9.97 10.36
C LEU A 124 -0.09 -11.39 10.91
#